data_AF-A0A1N7KKW2-F1
#
_entry.id   AF-A0A1N7KKW2-F1
#
_cell.length_a   1.000
_cell.length_b   1.000
_cell.length_c   1.000
_cell.angle_alpha   90.00
_cell.angle_beta   90.00
_cell.angle_gamma   90.00
#
_symmetry.space_group_name_H-M   'P 1'
#
loop_
_entity.id
_entity.type
_entity.pdbx_description
1 polymer ?
#
loop_
_entity_poly.entity_id
_entity_poly.type
_entity_poly.pdbx_seq_one_letter_code
_entity_poly.pdbx_strand_id
1 'polypeptide(L)'
;MDSDKIHYVLVTDRSRKARALRQLYEALAATRADTRPLEVHIGDIRGQGGIEIGERDRHRVLGLRLQDEHLSPYCQTNMNLFQLLMLDERTEMSLYRAQRAWLLVFRGVANGPRPFGTEGYDLR
;
A
#
# COMPACT_ATOMS: atom_id res chain seq x y z
N MET A 1 -4.22 3.49 22.03
CA MET A 1 -2.87 3.43 21.43
C MET A 1 -2.73 2.06 20.81
N ASP A 2 -3.32 1.88 19.62
CA ASP A 2 -3.37 0.65 18.84
C ASP A 2 -3.47 1.13 17.39
N SER A 3 -2.64 0.78 16.42
CA SER A 3 -1.66 -0.27 16.30
C SER A 3 -0.65 0.26 15.28
N ASP A 4 0.63 0.31 15.62
CA ASP A 4 1.71 0.67 14.68
C ASP A 4 1.99 -0.52 13.73
N LYS A 5 0.91 -1.19 13.30
CA LYS A 5 0.94 -2.43 12.55
C LYS A 5 1.19 -2.07 11.10
N ILE A 6 2.37 -2.47 10.63
CA ILE A 6 2.77 -2.31 9.24
C ILE A 6 1.86 -3.19 8.37
N HIS A 7 1.09 -2.53 7.50
CA HIS A 7 0.30 -3.19 6.48
C HIS A 7 1.06 -3.16 5.15
N TYR A 8 0.87 -4.18 4.32
CA TYR A 8 1.59 -4.23 3.05
C TYR A 8 0.79 -4.88 1.93
N VAL A 9 1.13 -4.51 0.70
CA VAL A 9 0.73 -5.21 -0.52
C VAL A 9 1.99 -5.45 -1.34
N LEU A 10 2.31 -6.73 -1.58
CA LEU A 10 3.39 -7.18 -2.44
C LEU A 10 2.79 -7.57 -3.80
N VAL A 11 3.19 -6.84 -4.84
CA VAL A 11 2.73 -7.04 -6.22
C VAL A 11 3.88 -7.62 -7.04
N THR A 12 3.75 -8.87 -7.47
CA THR A 12 4.78 -9.51 -8.32
C THR A 12 4.83 -8.88 -9.70
N ASP A 13 5.96 -9.01 -10.39
CA ASP A 13 6.14 -8.47 -11.76
C ASP A 13 5.14 -9.05 -12.80
N ARG A 14 4.47 -10.17 -12.49
CA ARG A 14 3.44 -10.78 -13.34
C ARG A 14 2.06 -10.15 -13.18
N SER A 15 1.86 -9.33 -12.15
CA SER A 15 0.58 -8.62 -11.95
C SER A 15 0.37 -7.55 -13.02
N ARG A 16 -0.89 -7.34 -13.42
CA ARG A 16 -1.29 -6.24 -14.31
C ARG A 16 -1.00 -4.85 -13.69
N LYS A 17 -0.84 -4.78 -12.36
CA LYS A 17 -0.55 -3.53 -11.64
C LYS A 17 0.95 -3.21 -11.56
N ALA A 18 1.83 -4.17 -11.85
CA ALA A 18 3.28 -4.01 -11.69
C ALA A 18 3.86 -2.89 -12.58
N ARG A 19 3.40 -2.79 -13.84
CA ARG A 19 3.83 -1.73 -14.76
C ARG A 19 3.52 -0.33 -14.21
N ALA A 20 2.34 -0.14 -13.65
CA ALA A 20 1.93 1.15 -13.11
C ALA A 20 2.73 1.51 -11.84
N LEU A 21 3.02 0.53 -10.98
CA LEU A 21 3.88 0.72 -9.81
C LEU A 21 5.31 1.09 -10.20
N ARG A 22 5.86 0.44 -11.22
CA ARG A 22 7.17 0.77 -11.76
C ARG A 22 7.23 2.22 -12.26
N GLN A 23 6.26 2.64 -13.06
CA GLN A 23 6.18 4.00 -13.58
C GLN A 23 6.02 5.04 -12.47
N LEU A 24 5.23 4.72 -11.44
CA LEU A 24 5.10 5.57 -10.25
C LEU A 24 6.45 5.69 -9.52
N TYR A 25 7.13 4.58 -9.27
CA TYR A 25 8.43 4.59 -8.61
C TYR A 25 9.46 5.41 -9.38
N GLU A 26 9.56 5.22 -10.71
CA GLU A 26 10.51 5.95 -11.55
C GLU A 26 10.24 7.46 -11.53
N ALA A 27 8.97 7.87 -11.58
CA ALA A 27 8.58 9.28 -11.47
C ALA A 27 8.90 9.88 -10.09
N LEU A 28 8.64 9.13 -9.01
CA LEU A 28 8.97 9.56 -7.65
C LEU A 28 10.49 9.64 -7.42
N ALA A 29 11.24 8.67 -7.94
CA ALA A 29 12.69 8.65 -7.84
C ALA A 29 13.35 9.83 -8.57
N ALA A 30 12.84 10.19 -9.75
CA ALA A 30 13.35 11.31 -10.54
C ALA A 30 13.22 12.66 -9.82
N THR A 31 12.18 12.83 -9.00
CA THR A 31 11.92 14.08 -8.26
C THR A 31 12.56 14.13 -6.88
N ARG A 32 13.11 13.00 -6.39
CA ARG A 32 13.63 12.86 -5.02
C ARG A 32 15.04 12.26 -4.98
N ALA A 33 15.85 12.58 -5.99
CA ALA A 33 17.21 12.07 -6.14
C ALA A 33 18.09 12.28 -4.88
N ASP A 34 17.85 13.37 -4.13
CA ASP A 34 18.62 13.73 -2.94
C ASP A 34 18.09 13.12 -1.63
N THR A 35 16.96 12.41 -1.67
CA THR A 35 16.38 11.80 -0.47
C THR A 35 17.04 10.46 -0.19
N ARG A 36 17.44 10.23 1.07
CA ARG A 36 18.00 8.94 1.49
C ARG A 36 16.98 7.83 1.23
N PRO A 37 17.34 6.78 0.46
CA PRO A 37 16.42 5.68 0.18
C PRO A 37 16.05 4.94 1.46
N LEU A 38 14.76 4.61 1.62
CA LEU A 38 14.27 3.84 2.75
C LEU A 38 14.50 2.34 2.52
N GLU A 39 14.65 1.59 3.60
CA GLU A 39 14.64 0.13 3.58
C GLU A 39 13.60 -0.40 4.55
N VAL A 40 13.03 -1.58 4.24
CA VAL A 40 12.03 -2.23 5.11
C VAL A 40 12.18 -3.74 5.03
N HIS A 41 11.96 -4.40 6.17
CA HIS A 41 11.98 -5.85 6.32
C HIS A 41 10.65 -6.28 6.94
N ILE A 42 9.88 -7.11 6.23
CA ILE A 42 8.57 -7.62 6.68
C ILE A 42 8.57 -9.13 6.54
N GLY A 43 8.85 -9.85 7.63
CA GLY A 43 9.14 -11.29 7.56
C GLY A 43 10.32 -11.53 6.60
N ASP A 44 10.11 -12.36 5.59
CA ASP A 44 11.10 -12.68 4.56
C ASP A 44 11.16 -11.66 3.40
N ILE A 45 10.26 -10.67 3.38
CA ILE A 45 10.19 -9.67 2.32
C ILE A 45 11.18 -8.54 2.62
N ARG A 46 12.13 -8.32 1.71
CA ARG A 46 13.05 -7.18 1.76
C ARG A 46 12.67 -6.12 0.72
N GLY A 47 12.35 -4.92 1.19
CA GLY A 47 12.12 -3.73 0.37
C GLY A 47 13.32 -2.79 0.40
N GLN A 48 13.79 -2.36 -0.76
CA GLN A 48 14.92 -1.44 -0.93
C GLN A 48 14.52 -0.23 -1.76
N GLY A 49 15.29 0.86 -1.64
CA GLY A 49 15.07 2.07 -2.43
C GLY A 49 13.72 2.75 -2.13
N GLY A 50 13.17 2.55 -0.94
CA GLY A 50 11.83 2.98 -0.60
C GLY A 50 11.65 4.49 -0.71
N ILE A 51 10.53 4.90 -1.26
CA ILE A 51 10.12 6.28 -1.39
C ILE A 51 8.76 6.46 -0.74
N GLU A 52 8.68 7.39 0.21
CA GLU A 52 7.40 7.80 0.79
C GLU A 52 6.56 8.55 -0.25
N ILE A 53 5.30 8.19 -0.38
CA ILE A 53 4.40 8.77 -1.38
C ILE A 53 3.77 10.02 -0.78
N GLY A 54 4.12 11.17 -1.35
CA GLY A 54 3.54 12.45 -0.95
C GLY A 54 2.04 12.50 -1.23
N GLU A 55 1.31 13.34 -0.49
CA GLU A 55 -0.15 13.44 -0.57
C GLU A 55 -0.67 13.57 -2.01
N ARG A 56 0.02 14.39 -2.82
CA ARG A 56 -0.33 14.62 -4.23
C ARG A 56 -0.26 13.37 -5.10
N ASP A 57 0.53 12.36 -4.75
CA ASP A 57 0.70 11.13 -5.53
C ASP A 57 -0.11 9.94 -4.95
N ARG A 58 -0.69 10.06 -3.75
CA ARG A 58 -1.43 8.96 -3.10
C ARG A 58 -2.60 8.48 -3.95
N HIS A 59 -3.31 9.39 -4.62
CA HIS A 59 -4.40 9.06 -5.54
C HIS A 59 -3.99 8.07 -6.65
N ARG A 60 -2.71 8.09 -7.07
CA ARG A 60 -2.19 7.18 -8.11
C ARG A 60 -2.12 5.75 -7.61
N VAL A 61 -1.79 5.54 -6.33
CA VAL A 61 -1.82 4.22 -5.69
C VAL A 61 -3.26 3.76 -5.45
N LEU A 62 -4.11 4.63 -4.90
CA LEU A 62 -5.52 4.32 -4.66
C LEU A 62 -6.25 3.97 -5.97
N GLY A 63 -5.91 4.66 -7.06
CA GLY A 63 -6.41 4.39 -8.40
C GLY A 63 -6.00 3.04 -8.99
N LEU A 64 -4.99 2.35 -8.42
CA LEU A 64 -4.64 0.99 -8.84
C LEU A 64 -5.69 -0.04 -8.47
N ARG A 65 -6.60 0.27 -7.54
CA ARG A 65 -7.64 -0.65 -7.04
C ARG A 65 -7.04 -1.98 -6.59
N LEU A 66 -6.19 -1.95 -5.57
CA LEU A 66 -5.48 -3.13 -5.06
C LEU A 66 -6.44 -4.21 -4.54
N GLN A 67 -7.64 -3.83 -4.12
CA GLN A 67 -8.72 -4.75 -3.75
C GLN A 67 -9.10 -5.72 -4.88
N ASP A 68 -8.96 -5.32 -6.15
CA ASP A 68 -9.29 -6.15 -7.31
C ASP A 68 -8.32 -7.35 -7.44
N GLU A 69 -7.14 -7.27 -6.81
CA GLU A 69 -6.11 -8.30 -6.84
C GLU A 69 -6.01 -9.04 -5.50
N HIS A 70 -6.94 -8.84 -4.54
CA HIS A 70 -6.83 -9.43 -3.19
C HIS A 70 -6.72 -10.97 -3.19
N LEU A 71 -7.35 -11.65 -4.15
CA LEU A 71 -7.31 -13.11 -4.32
C LEU A 71 -6.42 -13.55 -5.49
N SER A 72 -5.67 -12.62 -6.09
CA SER A 72 -4.78 -12.90 -7.20
C SER A 72 -3.52 -13.62 -6.72
N PRO A 73 -3.01 -14.65 -7.42
CA PRO A 73 -1.75 -15.29 -7.07
C PRO A 73 -0.54 -14.36 -7.25
N TYR A 74 -0.73 -13.20 -7.89
CA TYR A 74 0.31 -12.21 -8.15
C TYR A 74 0.35 -11.08 -7.13
N CYS A 75 -0.50 -11.14 -6.11
CA CYS A 75 -0.65 -10.13 -5.08
C CYS A 75 -0.71 -10.81 -3.71
N GLN A 76 0.18 -10.42 -2.79
CA GLN A 76 0.20 -10.92 -1.42
C GLN A 76 0.02 -9.74 -0.47
N THR A 77 -0.82 -9.89 0.55
CA THR A 77 -1.12 -8.83 1.50
C THR A 77 -1.43 -9.40 2.87
N ASN A 78 -1.09 -8.67 3.93
CA ASN A 78 -1.55 -8.96 5.29
C ASN A 78 -2.84 -8.22 5.68
N MET A 79 -3.42 -7.46 4.73
CA MET A 79 -4.71 -6.80 4.89
C MET A 79 -5.85 -7.69 4.43
N ASN A 80 -6.98 -7.60 5.13
CA ASN A 80 -8.24 -8.14 4.63
C ASN A 80 -8.86 -7.20 3.57
N LEU A 81 -9.90 -7.68 2.87
CA LEU A 81 -10.58 -6.92 1.84
C LEU A 81 -11.13 -5.57 2.34
N PHE A 82 -11.70 -5.53 3.55
CA PHE A 82 -12.23 -4.29 4.12
C PHE A 82 -11.13 -3.25 4.33
N GLN A 83 -9.97 -3.67 4.85
CA GLN A 83 -8.81 -2.79 5.02
C GLN A 83 -8.33 -2.22 3.69
N LEU A 84 -8.32 -3.03 2.62
CA LEU A 84 -7.98 -2.56 1.27
C LEU A 84 -8.99 -1.53 0.74
N LEU A 85 -10.29 -1.73 0.99
CA LEU A 85 -11.35 -0.81 0.57
C LEU A 85 -11.36 0.50 1.36
N MET A 86 -10.85 0.49 2.59
CA MET A 86 -10.78 1.66 3.46
C MET A 86 -9.51 2.50 3.27
N LEU A 87 -8.60 2.11 2.38
CA LEU A 87 -7.42 2.92 2.08
C LEU A 87 -7.86 4.27 1.52
N ASP A 88 -7.38 5.34 2.13
CA ASP A 88 -7.71 6.70 1.78
C ASP A 88 -6.45 7.57 1.67
N GLU A 89 -6.63 8.86 1.35
CA GLU A 89 -5.54 9.82 1.22
C GLU A 89 -4.85 10.12 2.55
N ARG A 90 -5.41 9.75 3.70
CA ARG A 90 -4.81 9.96 5.03
C ARG A 90 -3.84 8.84 5.39
N THR A 91 -3.94 7.70 4.72
CA THR A 91 -3.06 6.56 4.92
C THR A 91 -1.66 6.92 4.41
N GLU A 92 -0.65 6.76 5.26
CA GLU A 92 0.74 6.92 4.86
C GLU A 92 1.14 5.74 3.98
N MET A 93 1.80 6.03 2.86
CA MET A 93 2.15 5.03 1.86
C MET A 93 3.62 5.17 1.48
N SER A 94 4.31 4.04 1.37
CA SER A 94 5.68 3.98 0.86
C SER A 94 5.80 2.88 -0.17
N LEU A 95 6.55 3.14 -1.24
CA LEU A 95 6.77 2.20 -2.33
C LEU A 95 8.25 1.79 -2.38
N TYR A 96 8.49 0.48 -2.40
CA TYR A 96 9.82 -0.13 -2.41
C TYR A 96 9.98 -1.08 -3.59
N ARG A 97 11.22 -1.27 -4.02
CA ARG A 97 11.60 -2.39 -4.89
C ARG A 97 11.83 -3.62 -4.02
N ALA A 98 11.26 -4.75 -4.42
CA ALA A 98 11.49 -6.05 -3.79
C ALA A 98 11.97 -7.06 -4.84
N GLN A 99 12.40 -8.25 -4.41
CA GLN A 99 12.87 -9.28 -5.33
C GLN A 99 11.73 -9.74 -6.26
N ARG A 100 11.81 -9.38 -7.56
CA ARG A 100 10.80 -9.67 -8.60
C ARG A 100 9.39 -9.16 -8.27
N ALA A 101 9.31 -8.08 -7.50
CA ALA A 101 8.06 -7.53 -7.02
C ALA A 101 8.18 -6.05 -6.62
N TRP A 102 7.03 -5.43 -6.43
CA TRP A 102 6.85 -4.10 -5.89
C TRP A 102 6.16 -4.21 -4.54
N LEU A 103 6.71 -3.54 -3.54
CA LEU A 103 6.17 -3.58 -2.18
C LEU A 103 5.59 -2.20 -1.84
N LEU A 104 4.29 -2.17 -1.60
CA LEU A 104 3.61 -1.05 -0.97
C LEU A 104 3.49 -1.31 0.52
N VAL A 105 3.86 -0.33 1.32
CA VAL A 105 3.71 -0.34 2.77
C VAL A 105 2.74 0.76 3.16
N PHE A 106 1.81 0.42 4.04
CA PHE A 106 0.75 1.30 4.53
C PHE A 106 0.87 1.44 6.05
N ARG A 107 0.75 2.66 6.55
CA ARG A 107 0.66 2.97 7.98
C ARG A 107 -0.59 3.81 8.26
N GLY A 108 -1.17 3.62 9.44
CA GLY A 108 -2.43 4.27 9.82
C GLY A 108 -3.68 3.67 9.18
N VAL A 109 -3.62 2.44 8.65
CA VAL A 109 -4.79 1.73 8.12
C VAL A 109 -5.78 1.46 9.25
N ALA A 110 -7.06 1.76 9.02
CA ALA A 110 -8.09 1.51 10.00
C ALA A 110 -8.24 0.00 10.28
N ASN A 111 -8.33 -0.38 11.57
CA ASN A 111 -8.48 -1.78 11.99
C ASN A 111 -9.84 -2.40 11.61
N GLY A 112 -10.83 -1.58 11.26
CA GLY A 112 -12.17 -2.01 10.89
C GLY A 112 -13.02 -0.84 10.44
N PRO A 113 -14.22 -1.10 9.89
CA PRO A 113 -15.17 -0.05 9.57
C PRO A 113 -15.41 0.80 10.83
N ARG A 114 -15.26 2.12 10.71
CA ARG A 114 -15.74 3.01 11.76
C ARG A 114 -17.26 2.81 11.85
N PRO A 115 -17.84 2.69 13.06
CA PRO A 115 -19.29 2.64 13.18
C PRO A 115 -19.88 3.87 12.47
N PHE A 116 -20.79 3.62 11.53
CA PHE A 116 -21.60 4.67 10.93
C PHE A 116 -22.63 5.10 11.98
N GLY A 117 -22.37 6.22 12.67
CA GLY A 117 -23.30 6.79 13.65
C GLY A 117 -23.13 6.29 15.08
N THR A 118 -23.86 6.94 16.00
CA THR A 118 -23.86 6.68 17.45
C THR A 118 -24.58 5.39 17.83
N GLU A 119 -25.32 4.76 16.90
CA GLU A 119 -26.02 3.50 17.12
C GLU A 119 -25.59 2.47 16.07
N GLY A 120 -25.17 1.30 16.56
CA GLY A 120 -24.53 0.25 15.76
C GLY A 120 -25.41 -0.35 14.67
N TYR A 121 -24.72 -0.95 13.69
CA TYR A 121 -25.18 -1.87 12.66
C TYR A 121 -26.70 -1.91 12.39
N ASP A 122 -27.15 -1.11 11.43
CA ASP A 122 -28.48 -1.30 10.85
C ASP A 122 -28.49 -2.58 10.00
N LEU A 123 -29.26 -3.57 10.44
CA LEU A 123 -29.51 -4.85 9.77
C LEU A 123 -30.95 -4.91 9.22
N ARG A 124 -31.52 -3.77 8.82
CA ARG A 124 -32.81 -3.72 8.12
C ARG A 124 -32.66 -3.73 6.60
#